data_AF-A0A919N8A8-F1
#
_entry.id   AF-A0A919N8A8-F1
#
_cell.length_a   1.000
_cell.length_b   1.000
_cell.length_c   1.000
_cell.angle_alpha   90.00
_cell.angle_beta   90.00
_cell.angle_gamma   90.00
#
_symmetry.space_group_name_H-M   'P 1'
#
loop_
_entity.id
_entity.type
_entity.pdbx_description
1 polymer ?
#
loop_
_entity_poly.entity_id
_entity_poly.type
_entity_poly.pdbx_seq_one_letter_code
_entity_poly.pdbx_strand_id
1 'polypeptide(L)'
;MSWEITSDLERFASVTGEFLRSSPVRHTVFLTLIDNLRLRGPRAYGPADPYFGWWTGPDGVVAGVLLQTPPHPVLFSALPPEAVRAAPAALRDRPIGGINMLAGDVPAFAGSRETVPGMRTRLHRLERLDPPTPPGAARAATEHDRGLLIEWLEAFSAFIGEARPDVAAVVDDHLAHSGITLWTDGGVPVAMATRSRPLAGMARILHVWTPPGLRRRGYAGGATAAATRAALDDGATEVVLYTDLDNPTSNALYHRLGYRPVEDRAVVTFPAVARSVNVGSSEPGMGKDVATTGIIKRPVSEPVQVRAPGPKTTGLHSGVVGDHIGDTRHHGGDDQAVYAYGAEDYAWWSAELGRDLPPGMFGENLTTSGLDLVGGVIGEKWRFGSGLVLQVTFGRIPCLTFQNRMGERHWLKRFALANRTGAYLRVVTPGALVPGDRITVVDRPAHGLTLAESYEIYMHDRARMARLLDAPELPPSLIADVREQLAKLG
;
A
#
# COMPACT_ATOMS: atom_id res chain seq x y z
N MET A 1 4.49 15.57 22.86
CA MET A 1 5.12 14.93 21.68
C MET A 1 4.09 14.00 21.07
N SER A 2 3.76 14.22 19.81
CA SER A 2 2.76 13.43 19.09
C SER A 2 3.19 13.34 17.63
N TRP A 3 2.71 12.29 16.98
CA TRP A 3 2.71 12.24 15.53
C TRP A 3 1.58 13.11 15.01
N GLU A 4 1.91 14.00 14.09
CA GLU A 4 0.94 14.71 13.25
C GLU A 4 0.88 14.00 11.91
N ILE A 5 -0.32 13.70 11.41
CA ILE A 5 -0.55 12.99 10.16
C ILE A 5 -1.39 13.85 9.22
N THR A 6 -1.03 13.87 7.94
CA THR A 6 -1.70 14.69 6.91
C THR A 6 -1.69 14.00 5.55
N SER A 7 -2.68 14.31 4.71
CA SER A 7 -2.65 14.01 3.27
C SER A 7 -2.16 15.21 2.44
N ASP A 8 -1.95 16.37 3.07
CA ASP A 8 -1.44 17.58 2.42
C ASP A 8 0.09 17.55 2.33
N LEU A 9 0.58 17.35 1.09
CA LEU A 9 2.01 17.31 0.76
C LEU A 9 2.71 18.65 1.05
N GLU A 10 2.06 19.77 0.75
CA GLU A 10 2.69 21.08 0.88
C GLU A 10 2.79 21.50 2.34
N ARG A 11 1.77 21.19 3.15
CA ARG A 11 1.87 21.32 4.62
C ARG A 11 3.02 20.48 5.18
N PHE A 12 3.12 19.21 4.77
CA PHE A 12 4.20 18.34 5.22
C PHE A 12 5.58 18.88 4.82
N ALA A 13 5.76 19.27 3.56
CA ALA A 13 7.03 19.76 3.04
C ALA A 13 7.45 21.09 3.70
N SER A 14 6.48 21.96 4.01
CA SER A 14 6.72 23.22 4.72
C SER A 14 7.24 22.98 6.14
N VAL A 15 6.59 22.09 6.90
CA VAL A 15 6.96 21.81 8.31
C VAL A 15 8.26 21.03 8.43
N THR A 16 8.50 20.06 7.55
CA THR A 16 9.61 19.11 7.68
C THR A 16 10.84 19.46 6.82
N GLY A 17 10.74 20.51 6.01
CA GLY A 17 11.74 20.82 4.99
C GLY A 17 13.14 21.11 5.53
N GLU A 18 13.26 21.73 6.71
CA GLU A 18 14.55 21.97 7.37
C GLU A 18 15.16 20.67 7.88
N PHE A 19 14.37 19.86 8.60
CA PHE A 19 14.78 18.54 9.08
C PHE A 19 15.26 17.64 7.93
N LEU A 20 14.50 17.57 6.84
CA LEU A 20 14.87 16.76 5.68
C LEU A 20 16.19 17.23 5.04
N ARG A 21 16.40 18.54 4.91
CA ARG A 21 17.63 19.12 4.34
C ARG A 21 18.82 19.12 5.30
N SER A 22 18.62 18.93 6.59
CA SER A 22 19.72 18.84 7.58
C SER A 22 20.64 17.63 7.34
N SER A 23 20.12 16.58 6.69
CA SER A 23 20.87 15.38 6.34
C SER A 23 20.39 14.77 5.02
N PRO A 24 20.70 15.38 3.87
CA PRO A 24 20.18 14.95 2.56
C PRO A 24 20.56 13.51 2.19
N VAL A 25 21.70 13.03 2.67
CA VAL A 25 22.15 11.63 2.51
C VAL A 25 21.12 10.67 3.12
N ARG A 26 20.81 10.80 4.42
CA ARG A 26 19.85 9.93 5.12
C ARG A 26 18.41 10.14 4.65
N HIS A 27 18.07 11.35 4.22
CA HIS A 27 16.73 11.71 3.78
C HIS A 27 16.55 11.66 2.26
N THR A 28 17.50 11.05 1.54
CA THR A 28 17.53 11.03 0.07
C THR A 28 16.20 10.55 -0.52
N VAL A 29 15.63 9.47 0.03
CA VAL A 29 14.38 8.89 -0.49
C VAL A 29 13.20 9.85 -0.28
N PHE A 30 13.06 10.43 0.91
CA PHE A 30 12.01 11.41 1.21
C PHE A 30 12.06 12.61 0.29
N LEU A 31 13.25 13.21 0.12
CA LEU A 31 13.44 14.36 -0.76
C LEU A 31 13.01 14.04 -2.20
N THR A 32 13.42 12.89 -2.73
CA THR A 32 13.02 12.47 -4.08
C THR A 32 11.54 12.13 -4.21
N LEU A 33 10.91 11.55 -3.17
CA LEU A 33 9.47 11.25 -3.21
C LEU A 33 8.65 12.54 -3.23
N ILE A 34 9.00 13.53 -2.41
CA ILE A 34 8.32 14.83 -2.38
C ILE A 34 8.44 15.52 -3.74
N ASP A 35 9.63 15.56 -4.33
CA ASP A 35 9.86 16.18 -5.64
C ASP A 35 9.05 15.47 -6.75
N ASN A 36 9.08 14.14 -6.79
CA ASN A 36 8.31 13.36 -7.76
C ASN A 36 6.80 13.53 -7.60
N LEU A 37 6.27 13.57 -6.37
CA LEU A 37 4.85 13.81 -6.12
C LEU A 37 4.41 15.20 -6.58
N ARG A 38 5.27 16.22 -6.46
CA ARG A 38 4.99 17.56 -7.02
C ARG A 38 4.97 17.56 -8.53
N LEU A 39 5.92 16.86 -9.16
CA LEU A 39 6.05 16.83 -10.62
C LEU A 39 4.97 15.99 -11.31
N ARG A 40 4.63 14.84 -10.72
CA ARG A 40 3.77 13.82 -11.35
C ARG A 40 2.38 13.71 -10.71
N GLY A 41 2.14 14.47 -9.64
CA GLY A 41 0.91 14.44 -8.88
C GLY A 41 0.87 13.36 -7.78
N PRO A 42 -0.16 13.38 -6.92
CA PRO A 42 -0.24 12.51 -5.74
C PRO A 42 -0.27 11.01 -6.09
N ARG A 43 -0.77 10.63 -7.26
CA ARG A 43 -0.94 9.24 -7.70
C ARG A 43 0.21 8.71 -8.55
N ALA A 44 1.37 9.36 -8.50
CA ALA A 44 2.56 8.97 -9.26
C ALA A 44 3.05 7.54 -9.00
N TYR A 45 2.68 6.95 -7.86
CA TYR A 45 3.15 5.63 -7.41
C TYR A 45 2.04 4.58 -7.30
N GLY A 46 0.79 4.96 -7.55
CA GLY A 46 -0.36 4.08 -7.39
C GLY A 46 -1.69 4.82 -7.35
N PRO A 47 -2.81 4.09 -7.39
CA PRO A 47 -4.14 4.68 -7.46
C PRO A 47 -4.61 5.31 -6.14
N ALA A 48 -3.98 4.97 -5.01
CA ALA A 48 -4.32 5.50 -3.70
C ALA A 48 -3.42 6.70 -3.33
N ASP A 49 -4.02 7.67 -2.64
CA ASP A 49 -3.35 8.91 -2.30
C ASP A 49 -2.29 8.69 -1.20
N PRO A 50 -1.18 9.44 -1.23
CA PRO A 50 -0.13 9.34 -0.24
C PRO A 50 -0.57 10.00 1.08
N TYR A 51 0.11 9.65 2.16
CA TYR A 51 0.03 10.41 3.40
C TYR A 51 1.39 10.56 4.03
N PHE A 52 1.47 11.54 4.92
CA PHE A 52 2.69 12.05 5.49
C PHE A 52 2.52 12.24 6.98
N GLY A 53 3.62 12.20 7.72
CA GLY A 53 3.58 12.53 9.13
C GLY A 53 4.93 12.96 9.67
N TRP A 54 4.89 13.69 10.78
CA TRP A 54 6.09 14.12 11.47
C TRP A 54 5.94 14.00 12.97
N TRP A 55 7.08 13.79 13.62
CA TRP A 55 7.22 13.77 15.06
C TRP A 55 7.90 15.05 15.51
N THR A 56 7.27 15.74 16.45
CA THR A 56 7.83 16.94 17.08
C THR A 56 8.36 16.60 18.46
N GLY A 57 9.65 16.86 18.67
CA GLY A 57 10.34 16.66 19.94
C GLY A 57 9.86 17.59 21.05
N PRO A 58 10.36 17.42 22.29
CA PRO A 58 10.02 18.28 23.43
C PRO A 58 10.37 19.75 23.22
N ASP A 59 11.38 20.03 22.40
CA ASP A 59 11.89 21.34 22.02
C ASP A 59 11.05 22.04 20.93
N GLY A 60 10.00 21.38 20.43
CA GLY A 60 9.18 21.91 19.33
C GLY A 60 9.80 21.71 17.95
N VAL A 61 10.92 20.98 17.84
CA VAL A 61 11.63 20.74 16.58
C VAL A 61 11.21 19.40 15.99
N VAL A 62 11.11 19.32 14.66
CA VAL A 62 10.87 18.05 13.95
C VAL A 62 12.08 17.14 14.15
N ALA A 63 11.84 15.96 14.72
CA ALA A 63 12.88 14.96 15.01
C ALA A 63 12.68 13.64 14.26
N GLY A 64 11.62 13.53 13.46
CA GLY A 64 11.36 12.35 12.66
C GLY A 64 10.21 12.56 11.68
N VAL A 65 10.22 11.83 10.58
CA VAL A 65 9.14 11.84 9.59
C VAL A 65 8.75 10.44 9.16
N LEU A 66 7.53 10.32 8.66
CA LEU A 66 7.03 9.17 7.93
C LEU A 66 6.33 9.62 6.64
N LEU A 67 6.31 8.75 5.64
CA LEU A 67 5.64 8.97 4.37
C LEU A 67 5.23 7.62 3.78
N GLN A 68 4.01 7.50 3.27
CA GLN A 68 3.58 6.36 2.47
C GLN A 68 3.12 6.81 1.08
N THR A 69 3.64 6.16 0.04
CA THR A 69 3.13 6.22 -1.33
C THR A 69 2.59 4.83 -1.69
N PRO A 70 1.30 4.55 -1.44
CA PRO A 70 0.74 3.22 -1.71
C PRO A 70 0.99 2.76 -3.15
N PRO A 71 1.30 1.46 -3.37
CA PRO A 71 1.22 0.36 -2.40
C PRO A 71 2.50 0.16 -1.57
N HIS A 72 3.48 1.06 -1.65
CA HIS A 72 4.75 0.86 -0.95
C HIS A 72 4.60 0.89 0.59
N PRO A 73 5.46 0.15 1.32
CA PRO A 73 5.54 0.21 2.77
C PRO A 73 5.71 1.64 3.31
N VAL A 74 5.25 1.90 4.53
CA VAL A 74 5.44 3.19 5.19
C VAL A 74 6.93 3.43 5.43
N LEU A 75 7.48 4.49 4.85
CA LEU A 75 8.88 4.86 4.99
C LEU A 75 9.05 5.75 6.22
N PHE A 76 10.00 5.42 7.09
CA PHE A 76 10.36 6.24 8.26
C PHE A 76 11.78 6.80 8.15
N SER A 77 12.03 8.01 8.64
CA SER A 77 13.41 8.48 8.84
C SER A 77 14.10 7.68 9.95
N ALA A 78 15.34 8.03 10.28
CA ALA A 78 15.83 7.73 11.62
C ALA A 78 14.90 8.41 12.63
N LEU A 79 14.52 7.69 13.69
CA LEU A 79 13.55 8.15 14.69
C LEU A 79 14.15 8.08 16.08
N PRO A 80 13.79 9.00 17.00
CA PRO A 80 14.05 8.79 18.41
C PRO A 80 13.19 7.63 18.95
N PRO A 81 13.64 6.90 19.99
CA PRO A 81 12.96 5.68 20.46
C PRO A 81 11.48 5.88 20.85
N GLU A 82 11.13 7.05 21.39
CA GLU A 82 9.75 7.39 21.73
C GLU A 82 8.86 7.57 20.49
N ALA A 83 9.39 8.10 19.39
CA ALA A 83 8.65 8.22 18.14
C ALA A 83 8.39 6.83 17.53
N VAL A 84 9.37 5.92 17.61
CA VAL A 84 9.22 4.51 17.18
C VAL A 84 8.08 3.84 17.95
N ARG A 85 8.07 3.96 19.30
CA ARG A 85 7.03 3.37 20.14
C ARG A 85 5.64 3.99 19.92
N ALA A 86 5.58 5.28 19.58
CA ALA A 86 4.32 5.99 19.34
C ALA A 86 3.73 5.75 17.94
N ALA A 87 4.55 5.36 16.96
CA ALA A 87 4.13 5.28 15.56
C ALA A 87 3.00 4.26 15.29
N PRO A 88 2.97 3.04 15.89
CA PRO A 88 1.86 2.10 15.69
C PRO A 88 0.50 2.66 16.13
N ALA A 89 0.46 3.48 17.19
CA ALA A 89 -0.76 4.12 17.66
C ALA A 89 -1.21 5.25 16.72
N ALA A 90 -0.27 6.00 16.14
CA ALA A 90 -0.55 7.05 15.17
C ALA A 90 -1.09 6.53 13.83
N LEU A 91 -0.75 5.28 13.48
CA LEU A 91 -1.15 4.62 12.23
C LEU A 91 -2.28 3.59 12.43
N ARG A 92 -2.95 3.57 13.58
CA ARG A 92 -3.93 2.53 13.92
C ARG A 92 -5.23 2.58 13.11
N ASP A 93 -5.53 3.72 12.48
CA ASP A 93 -6.78 4.04 11.78
C ASP A 93 -6.71 3.80 10.26
N ARG A 94 -5.60 3.20 9.81
CA ARG A 94 -5.32 2.94 8.41
C ARG A 94 -4.58 1.61 8.23
N PRO A 95 -4.85 0.87 7.14
CA PRO A 95 -4.19 -0.39 6.89
C PRO A 95 -2.73 -0.13 6.54
N ILE A 96 -1.81 -0.75 7.28
CA ILE A 96 -0.39 -0.75 6.96
C ILE A 96 0.03 -2.15 6.50
N GLY A 97 0.32 -2.29 5.20
CA GLY A 97 0.81 -3.56 4.64
C GLY A 97 2.27 -3.85 4.97
N GLY A 98 3.03 -2.83 5.41
CA GLY A 98 4.43 -2.98 5.80
C GLY A 98 5.08 -1.65 6.17
N ILE A 99 6.33 -1.75 6.62
CA ILE A 99 7.20 -0.62 6.96
C ILE A 99 8.57 -0.75 6.28
N ASN A 100 9.22 0.40 6.07
CA ASN A 100 10.63 0.54 5.71
C ASN A 100 11.28 1.52 6.69
N MET A 101 12.09 1.00 7.61
CA MET A 101 12.76 1.81 8.64
C MET A 101 14.18 1.30 8.89
N LEU A 102 14.91 1.93 9.82
CA LEU A 102 16.20 1.42 10.29
C LEU A 102 16.04 -0.01 10.82
N ALA A 103 16.94 -0.91 10.45
CA ALA A 103 16.80 -2.33 10.77
C ALA A 103 16.69 -2.60 12.29
N GLY A 104 17.37 -1.80 13.11
CA GLY A 104 17.33 -1.91 14.57
C GLY A 104 16.00 -1.50 15.22
N ASP A 105 15.18 -0.71 14.54
CA ASP A 105 13.92 -0.18 15.10
C ASP A 105 12.71 -1.09 14.82
N VAL A 106 12.85 -2.05 13.89
CA VAL A 106 11.76 -2.95 13.49
C VAL A 106 11.14 -3.69 14.68
N PRO A 107 11.90 -4.31 15.63
CA PRO A 107 11.30 -5.02 16.75
C PRO A 107 10.48 -4.09 17.67
N ALA A 108 10.95 -2.85 17.89
CA ALA A 108 10.26 -1.88 18.74
C ALA A 108 8.97 -1.36 18.10
N PHE A 109 8.94 -1.20 16.77
CA PHE A 109 7.72 -0.84 16.03
C PHE A 109 6.73 -2.00 15.96
N ALA A 110 7.19 -3.19 15.57
CA ALA A 110 6.32 -4.34 15.32
C ALA A 110 5.69 -4.90 16.60
N GLY A 111 6.40 -4.81 17.74
CA GLY A 111 5.95 -5.40 19.00
C GLY A 111 5.74 -6.90 18.85
N SER A 112 4.54 -7.38 19.18
CA SER A 112 4.17 -8.80 19.06
C SER A 112 3.52 -9.17 17.72
N ARG A 113 3.44 -8.24 16.75
CA ARG A 113 2.83 -8.51 15.44
C ARG A 113 3.71 -9.47 14.65
N GLU A 114 3.05 -10.37 13.92
CA GLU A 114 3.76 -11.19 12.93
C GLU A 114 4.34 -10.29 11.82
N THR A 115 5.60 -10.52 11.47
CA THR A 115 6.30 -9.81 10.40
C THR A 115 6.82 -10.81 9.37
N VAL A 116 6.63 -10.51 8.09
CA VAL A 116 7.30 -11.21 7.00
C VAL A 116 8.51 -10.38 6.57
N PRO A 117 9.74 -10.91 6.66
CA PRO A 117 10.93 -10.19 6.21
C PRO A 117 10.87 -9.90 4.71
N GLY A 118 11.16 -8.65 4.34
CA GLY A 118 11.40 -8.22 2.97
C GLY A 118 12.87 -7.90 2.73
N MET A 119 13.14 -7.08 1.70
CA MET A 119 14.49 -6.69 1.34
C MET A 119 15.18 -5.91 2.47
N ARG A 120 16.45 -6.24 2.71
CA ARG A 120 17.32 -5.49 3.60
C ARG A 120 18.34 -4.73 2.78
N THR A 121 18.41 -3.42 2.97
CA THR A 121 19.32 -2.57 2.21
C THR A 121 20.28 -1.82 3.10
N ARG A 122 21.42 -1.45 2.52
CA ARG A 122 22.39 -0.55 3.11
C ARG A 122 22.51 0.69 2.25
N LEU A 123 22.36 1.85 2.88
CA LEU A 123 22.71 3.13 2.29
C LEU A 123 24.23 3.29 2.39
N HIS A 124 24.87 3.63 1.28
CA HIS A 124 26.26 4.02 1.23
C HIS A 124 26.42 5.44 0.71
N ARG A 125 27.45 6.14 1.17
CA ARG A 125 27.86 7.48 0.73
C ARG A 125 29.28 7.42 0.17
N LEU A 126 29.53 8.14 -0.90
CA LEU A 126 30.87 8.31 -1.46
C LEU A 126 31.73 9.15 -0.52
N GLU A 127 32.91 8.67 -0.14
CA GLU A 127 33.93 9.50 0.53
C GLU A 127 34.93 10.06 -0.47
N ARG A 128 35.57 9.16 -1.23
CA ARG A 128 36.53 9.51 -2.26
C ARG A 128 36.45 8.47 -3.36
N LEU A 129 36.11 8.90 -4.58
CA LEU A 129 36.00 8.00 -5.71
C LEU A 129 37.35 7.39 -6.08
N ASP A 130 37.43 6.07 -6.07
CA ASP A 130 38.57 5.27 -6.53
C ASP A 130 38.16 4.45 -7.77
N PRO A 131 38.29 5.03 -8.97
CA PRO A 131 37.77 4.42 -10.19
C PRO A 131 38.66 3.27 -10.68
N PRO A 132 38.10 2.09 -11.02
CA PRO A 132 38.84 1.02 -11.66
C PRO A 132 39.09 1.37 -13.13
N THR A 133 40.04 0.67 -13.75
CA THR A 133 40.38 0.83 -15.17
C THR A 133 40.11 -0.47 -15.96
N PRO A 134 38.86 -0.96 -16.03
CA PRO A 134 38.54 -2.07 -16.91
C PRO A 134 38.65 -1.65 -18.38
N PRO A 135 38.77 -2.59 -19.33
CA PRO A 135 38.69 -2.27 -20.76
C PRO A 135 37.39 -1.54 -21.11
N GLY A 136 37.49 -0.65 -22.09
CA GLY A 136 36.37 0.16 -22.57
C GLY A 136 36.37 1.60 -22.04
N ALA A 137 35.26 2.29 -22.27
CA ALA A 137 35.06 3.68 -21.89
C ALA A 137 33.59 3.96 -21.57
N ALA A 138 33.34 5.03 -20.82
CA ALA A 138 32.00 5.51 -20.55
C ALA A 138 31.51 6.44 -21.68
N ARG A 139 30.21 6.38 -21.97
CA ARG A 139 29.49 7.42 -22.71
C ARG A 139 28.10 7.64 -22.12
N ALA A 140 27.54 8.82 -22.33
CA ALA A 140 26.13 9.05 -22.07
C ALA A 140 25.27 8.19 -23.01
N ALA A 141 24.16 7.66 -22.50
CA ALA A 141 23.15 7.04 -23.35
C ALA A 141 22.36 8.11 -24.11
N THR A 142 21.81 7.73 -25.26
CA THR A 142 20.97 8.58 -26.11
C THR A 142 19.64 7.90 -26.42
N GLU A 143 18.73 8.57 -27.10
CA GLU A 143 17.46 7.99 -27.56
C GLU A 143 17.64 6.73 -28.41
N HIS A 144 18.76 6.62 -29.15
CA HIS A 144 19.09 5.42 -29.93
C HIS A 144 19.31 4.18 -29.06
N ASP A 145 19.65 4.35 -27.78
CA ASP A 145 19.87 3.26 -26.84
C ASP A 145 18.58 2.80 -26.14
N ARG A 146 17.45 3.50 -26.34
CA ARG A 146 16.21 3.30 -25.58
C ARG A 146 15.75 1.86 -25.53
N GLY A 147 15.75 1.15 -26.66
CA GLY A 147 15.34 -0.26 -26.72
C GLY A 147 16.21 -1.18 -25.84
N LEU A 148 17.53 -1.01 -25.91
CA LEU A 148 18.48 -1.76 -25.08
C LEU A 148 18.32 -1.45 -23.59
N LEU A 149 18.09 -0.18 -23.26
CA LEU A 149 17.92 0.26 -21.88
C LEU A 149 16.65 -0.31 -21.23
N ILE A 150 15.57 -0.42 -21.99
CA ILE A 150 14.34 -1.09 -21.54
C ILE A 150 14.64 -2.56 -21.24
N GLU A 151 15.25 -3.28 -22.19
CA GLU A 151 15.63 -4.69 -22.00
C GLU A 151 16.50 -4.89 -20.75
N TRP A 152 17.52 -4.04 -20.57
CA TRP A 152 18.44 -4.15 -19.43
C TRP A 152 17.79 -3.79 -18.11
N LEU A 153 16.89 -2.81 -18.07
CA LEU A 153 16.18 -2.43 -16.86
C LEU A 153 15.10 -3.47 -16.49
N GLU A 154 14.44 -4.09 -17.47
CA GLU A 154 13.59 -5.26 -17.26
C GLU A 154 14.38 -6.45 -16.70
N ALA A 155 15.53 -6.76 -17.30
CA ALA A 155 16.40 -7.84 -16.83
C ALA A 155 16.95 -7.58 -15.41
N PHE A 156 17.31 -6.32 -15.10
CA PHE A 156 17.69 -5.91 -13.74
C PHE A 156 16.53 -6.13 -12.75
N SER A 157 15.33 -5.68 -13.12
CA SER A 157 14.12 -5.78 -12.29
C SER A 157 13.75 -7.24 -12.00
N ALA A 158 13.78 -8.09 -13.03
CA ALA A 158 13.60 -9.53 -12.90
C ALA A 158 14.68 -10.17 -12.02
N PHE A 159 15.94 -9.75 -12.14
CA PHE A 159 17.05 -10.28 -11.34
C PHE A 159 16.91 -9.99 -9.84
N ILE A 160 16.38 -8.83 -9.47
CA ILE A 160 16.15 -8.46 -8.06
C ILE A 160 14.75 -8.87 -7.55
N GLY A 161 13.94 -9.51 -8.39
CA GLY A 161 12.58 -9.93 -8.03
C GLY A 161 11.59 -8.77 -7.83
N GLU A 162 11.88 -7.58 -8.37
CA GLU A 162 10.98 -6.43 -8.34
C GLU A 162 10.27 -6.30 -9.70
N ALA A 163 8.97 -6.55 -9.77
CA ALA A 163 8.19 -6.17 -10.94
C ALA A 163 8.00 -4.64 -10.94
N ARG A 164 8.38 -3.98 -12.04
CA ARG A 164 8.16 -2.54 -12.21
C ARG A 164 7.09 -2.28 -13.27
N PRO A 165 5.99 -1.59 -12.94
CA PRO A 165 5.12 -1.07 -13.98
C PRO A 165 5.88 0.00 -14.78
N ASP A 166 5.73 -0.04 -16.11
CA ASP A 166 6.20 0.99 -17.04
C ASP A 166 7.72 1.28 -17.01
N VAL A 167 8.53 0.26 -17.31
CA VAL A 167 9.99 0.39 -17.46
C VAL A 167 10.37 1.45 -18.51
N ALA A 168 9.57 1.57 -19.57
CA ALA A 168 9.78 2.54 -20.64
C ALA A 168 9.76 3.98 -20.11
N ALA A 169 8.76 4.37 -19.31
CA ALA A 169 8.70 5.71 -18.73
C ALA A 169 9.89 6.01 -17.79
N VAL A 170 10.41 4.99 -17.08
CA VAL A 170 11.61 5.15 -16.25
C VAL A 170 12.85 5.43 -17.09
N VAL A 171 13.01 4.70 -18.21
CA VAL A 171 14.10 4.94 -19.16
C VAL A 171 14.00 6.34 -19.76
N ASP A 172 12.81 6.74 -20.19
CA ASP A 172 12.57 8.04 -20.83
C ASP A 172 12.86 9.21 -19.89
N ASP A 173 12.44 9.12 -18.62
CA ASP A 173 12.75 10.15 -17.61
C ASP A 173 14.26 10.30 -17.41
N HIS A 174 15.01 9.19 -17.30
CA HIS A 174 16.46 9.27 -17.16
C HIS A 174 17.14 9.79 -18.43
N LEU A 175 16.69 9.38 -19.62
CA LEU A 175 17.23 9.91 -20.89
C LEU A 175 17.02 11.43 -20.99
N ALA A 176 15.85 11.94 -20.58
CA ALA A 176 15.51 13.36 -20.64
C ALA A 176 16.45 14.28 -19.85
N HIS A 177 17.21 13.75 -18.89
CA HIS A 177 18.23 14.50 -18.15
C HIS A 177 19.63 13.90 -18.27
N SER A 178 19.88 13.10 -19.32
CA SER A 178 21.14 12.39 -19.56
C SER A 178 21.60 11.54 -18.35
N GLY A 179 20.64 11.00 -17.60
CA GLY A 179 20.80 10.26 -16.35
C GLY A 179 21.37 8.85 -16.46
N ILE A 180 21.69 8.38 -17.67
CA ILE A 180 22.16 7.01 -17.92
C ILE A 180 23.57 7.03 -18.49
N THR A 181 24.46 6.29 -17.86
CA THR A 181 25.82 6.04 -18.34
C THR A 181 25.93 4.62 -18.86
N LEU A 182 26.38 4.47 -20.10
CA LEU A 182 26.76 3.19 -20.69
C LEU A 182 28.28 3.03 -20.62
N TRP A 183 28.74 1.85 -20.19
CA TRP A 183 30.11 1.42 -20.39
C TRP A 183 30.18 0.60 -21.67
N THR A 184 31.06 0.99 -22.58
CA THR A 184 31.23 0.33 -23.87
C THR A 184 32.61 -0.28 -23.99
N ASP A 185 32.71 -1.50 -24.51
CA ASP A 185 33.97 -2.15 -24.88
C ASP A 185 33.93 -2.46 -26.39
N GLY A 186 34.93 -2.00 -27.15
CA GLY A 186 34.89 -2.04 -28.62
C GLY A 186 33.71 -1.29 -29.25
N GLY A 187 33.17 -0.26 -28.58
CA GLY A 187 31.99 0.49 -29.04
C GLY A 187 30.64 -0.18 -28.73
N VAL A 188 30.64 -1.40 -28.20
CA VAL A 188 29.43 -2.14 -27.83
C VAL A 188 29.10 -1.89 -26.35
N PRO A 189 27.85 -1.52 -25.99
CA PRO A 189 27.44 -1.42 -24.59
C PRO A 189 27.57 -2.76 -23.86
N VAL A 190 28.27 -2.77 -22.72
CA VAL A 190 28.51 -3.96 -21.90
C VAL A 190 28.07 -3.82 -20.44
N ALA A 191 27.81 -2.60 -19.97
CA ALA A 191 27.22 -2.33 -18.66
C ALA A 191 26.52 -0.97 -18.64
N MET A 192 25.61 -0.77 -17.68
CA MET A 192 24.99 0.53 -17.41
C MET A 192 25.00 0.87 -15.93
N ALA A 193 24.89 2.17 -15.64
CA ALA A 193 24.50 2.70 -14.34
C ALA A 193 23.62 3.95 -14.58
N THR A 194 22.58 4.11 -13.77
CA THR A 194 21.72 5.29 -13.82
C THR A 194 22.00 6.18 -12.61
N ARG A 195 21.67 7.47 -12.72
CA ARG A 195 21.73 8.42 -11.62
C ARG A 195 20.47 9.27 -11.55
N SER A 196 20.07 9.69 -10.35
CA SER A 196 19.04 10.72 -10.20
C SER A 196 19.58 12.10 -10.58
N ARG A 197 18.67 13.05 -10.86
CA ARG A 197 18.99 14.49 -10.86
C ARG A 197 19.56 14.89 -9.49
N PRO A 198 20.54 15.83 -9.42
CA PRO A 198 20.97 16.40 -8.15
C PRO A 198 19.80 17.12 -7.46
N LEU A 199 19.57 16.81 -6.19
CA LEU A 199 18.52 17.40 -5.37
C LEU A 199 19.03 17.59 -3.95
N ALA A 200 18.90 18.79 -3.40
CA ALA A 200 19.45 19.14 -2.08
C ALA A 200 20.95 18.78 -1.93
N GLY A 201 21.73 18.98 -3.00
CA GLY A 201 23.17 18.66 -3.04
C GLY A 201 23.48 17.17 -3.20
N MET A 202 22.50 16.26 -3.19
CA MET A 202 22.76 14.83 -3.37
C MET A 202 22.32 14.31 -4.74
N ALA A 203 23.00 13.28 -5.23
CA ALA A 203 22.54 12.43 -6.32
C ALA A 203 22.65 10.96 -5.91
N ARG A 204 21.79 10.11 -6.47
CA ARG A 204 21.75 8.68 -6.16
C ARG A 204 22.16 7.87 -7.38
N ILE A 205 23.06 6.90 -7.23
CA ILE A 205 23.32 5.90 -8.26
C ILE A 205 22.29 4.78 -8.13
N LEU A 206 21.65 4.41 -9.24
CA LEU A 206 20.66 3.36 -9.34
C LEU A 206 20.98 2.40 -10.50
N HIS A 207 20.24 1.29 -10.57
CA HIS A 207 20.18 0.37 -11.72
C HIS A 207 21.52 0.01 -12.36
N VAL A 208 22.49 -0.45 -11.55
CA VAL A 208 23.77 -0.91 -12.07
C VAL A 208 23.60 -2.32 -12.65
N TRP A 209 23.81 -2.46 -13.95
CA TRP A 209 23.61 -3.73 -14.64
C TRP A 209 24.78 -4.10 -15.55
N THR A 210 25.08 -5.39 -15.57
CA THR A 210 26.00 -6.03 -16.52
C THR A 210 25.37 -7.37 -16.91
N PRO A 211 25.12 -7.62 -18.20
CA PRO A 211 24.57 -8.89 -18.67
C PRO A 211 25.36 -10.08 -18.13
N PRO A 212 24.72 -11.20 -17.74
CA PRO A 212 25.37 -12.32 -17.05
C PRO A 212 26.67 -12.83 -17.72
N GLY A 213 26.69 -12.95 -19.05
CA GLY A 213 27.88 -13.40 -19.81
C GLY A 213 29.06 -12.42 -19.82
N LEU A 214 28.85 -11.17 -19.40
CA LEU A 214 29.85 -10.11 -19.39
C LEU A 214 30.31 -9.73 -17.96
N ARG A 215 29.78 -10.41 -16.94
CA ARG A 215 30.14 -10.18 -15.53
C ARG A 215 31.59 -10.59 -15.24
N ARG A 216 32.13 -10.11 -14.12
CA ARG A 216 33.52 -10.34 -13.65
C ARG A 216 34.63 -9.73 -14.53
N ARG A 217 34.29 -8.78 -15.39
CA ARG A 217 35.25 -8.02 -16.23
C ARG A 217 35.50 -6.58 -15.74
N GLY A 218 34.93 -6.21 -14.59
CA GLY A 218 35.04 -4.87 -14.02
C GLY A 218 34.10 -3.81 -14.61
N TYR A 219 33.34 -4.11 -15.66
CA TYR A 219 32.46 -3.14 -16.35
C TYR A 219 31.44 -2.44 -15.44
N ALA A 220 30.78 -3.16 -14.52
CA ALA A 220 29.88 -2.54 -13.54
C ALA A 220 30.58 -1.47 -12.70
N GLY A 221 31.85 -1.70 -12.35
CA GLY A 221 32.68 -0.72 -11.63
C GLY A 221 33.02 0.49 -12.48
N GLY A 222 33.39 0.28 -13.75
CA GLY A 222 33.62 1.38 -14.71
C GLY A 222 32.36 2.23 -14.91
N ALA A 223 31.22 1.59 -15.18
CA ALA A 223 29.92 2.27 -15.34
C ALA A 223 29.53 3.07 -14.09
N THR A 224 29.63 2.45 -12.91
CA THR A 224 29.30 3.11 -11.63
C THR A 224 30.23 4.30 -11.36
N ALA A 225 31.54 4.14 -11.57
CA ALA A 225 32.50 5.21 -11.33
C ALA A 225 32.28 6.40 -12.28
N ALA A 226 31.96 6.12 -13.54
CA ALA A 226 31.63 7.15 -14.52
C ALA A 226 30.31 7.86 -14.20
N ALA A 227 29.25 7.12 -13.83
CA ALA A 227 27.98 7.72 -13.39
C ALA A 227 28.15 8.55 -12.11
N THR A 228 29.00 8.10 -11.19
CA THR A 228 29.38 8.86 -9.99
C THR A 228 30.10 10.16 -10.36
N ARG A 229 31.04 10.12 -11.31
CA ARG A 229 31.72 11.32 -11.82
C ARG A 229 30.74 12.30 -12.44
N ALA A 230 29.86 11.82 -13.33
CA ALA A 230 28.84 12.63 -13.95
C ALA A 230 27.91 13.29 -12.92
N ALA A 231 27.54 12.58 -11.84
CA ALA A 231 26.75 13.18 -10.76
C ALA A 231 27.48 14.34 -10.06
N LEU A 232 28.78 14.21 -9.82
CA LEU A 232 29.61 15.28 -9.24
C LEU A 232 29.74 16.46 -10.20
N ASP A 233 29.94 16.19 -11.50
CA ASP A 233 30.04 17.20 -12.54
C ASP A 233 28.71 17.96 -12.73
N ASP A 234 27.57 17.29 -12.52
CA ASP A 234 26.23 17.87 -12.49
C ASP A 234 25.96 18.70 -11.22
N GLY A 235 26.92 18.80 -10.30
CA GLY A 235 26.86 19.65 -9.10
C GLY A 235 26.40 18.94 -7.82
N ALA A 236 26.33 17.60 -7.79
CA ALA A 236 26.12 16.89 -6.54
C ALA A 236 27.37 17.02 -5.64
N THR A 237 27.17 17.40 -4.39
CA THR A 237 28.20 17.36 -3.33
C THR A 237 28.20 16.02 -2.60
N GLU A 238 27.09 15.28 -2.68
CA GLU A 238 26.89 13.98 -2.05
C GLU A 238 26.46 12.96 -3.10
N VAL A 239 27.18 11.84 -3.23
CA VAL A 239 26.72 10.73 -4.07
C VAL A 239 26.47 9.50 -3.22
N VAL A 240 25.28 8.95 -3.34
CA VAL A 240 24.81 7.84 -2.50
C VAL A 240 24.26 6.69 -3.32
N LEU A 241 24.21 5.50 -2.74
CA LEU A 241 23.57 4.34 -3.37
C LEU A 241 23.02 3.39 -2.31
N TYR A 242 22.06 2.56 -2.72
CA TYR A 242 21.57 1.46 -1.91
C TYR A 242 22.10 0.13 -2.44
N THR A 243 22.40 -0.79 -1.54
CA THR A 243 22.68 -2.18 -1.87
C THR A 243 21.82 -3.12 -1.06
N ASP A 244 21.37 -4.20 -1.68
CA ASP A 244 20.93 -5.38 -0.94
C ASP A 244 22.08 -5.90 -0.06
N LEU A 245 21.79 -6.10 1.23
CA LEU A 245 22.75 -6.64 2.19
C LEU A 245 23.14 -8.09 1.87
N ASP A 246 22.28 -8.84 1.19
CA ASP A 246 22.52 -10.23 0.83
C ASP A 246 23.31 -10.38 -0.49
N ASN A 247 23.70 -9.26 -1.12
CA ASN A 247 24.51 -9.23 -2.34
C ASN A 247 25.98 -8.86 -2.06
N PRO A 248 26.86 -9.84 -1.74
CA PRO A 248 28.26 -9.56 -1.40
C PRO A 248 29.06 -8.97 -2.57
N THR A 249 28.66 -9.26 -3.82
CA THR A 249 29.36 -8.77 -5.01
C THR A 249 29.24 -7.25 -5.14
N SER A 250 28.00 -6.74 -5.04
CA SER A 250 27.74 -5.29 -5.10
C SER A 250 28.35 -4.57 -3.91
N ASN A 251 28.21 -5.10 -2.69
CA ASN A 251 28.81 -4.52 -1.49
C ASN A 251 30.34 -4.40 -1.61
N ALA A 252 31.04 -5.44 -2.06
CA ALA A 252 32.48 -5.40 -2.28
C ALA A 252 32.90 -4.47 -3.42
N LEU A 253 32.07 -4.33 -4.47
CA LEU A 253 32.31 -3.38 -5.55
C LEU A 253 32.28 -1.94 -5.03
N TYR A 254 31.18 -1.53 -4.40
CA TYR A 254 31.03 -0.12 -4.01
C TYR A 254 32.04 0.29 -2.92
N HIS A 255 32.38 -0.61 -2.00
CA HIS A 255 33.45 -0.35 -1.04
C HIS A 255 34.80 -0.05 -1.74
N ARG A 256 35.16 -0.81 -2.77
CA ARG A 256 36.38 -0.57 -3.57
C ARG A 256 36.31 0.73 -4.37
N LEU A 257 35.13 1.15 -4.81
CA LEU A 257 34.92 2.45 -5.47
C LEU A 257 35.01 3.64 -4.50
N GLY A 258 35.12 3.41 -3.19
CA GLY A 258 35.22 4.46 -2.18
C GLY A 258 33.91 4.87 -1.53
N TYR A 259 32.85 4.07 -1.70
CA TYR A 259 31.62 4.21 -0.92
C TYR A 259 31.77 3.60 0.48
N ARG A 260 31.13 4.21 1.48
CA ARG A 260 31.10 3.75 2.87
C ARG A 260 29.68 3.62 3.41
N PRO A 261 29.44 2.67 4.32
CA PRO A 261 28.13 2.45 4.93
C PRO A 261 27.67 3.68 5.74
N VAL A 262 26.36 3.97 5.67
CA VAL A 262 25.70 5.05 6.44
C VAL A 262 24.65 4.48 7.40
N GLU A 263 23.78 3.62 6.90
CA GLU A 263 22.73 2.96 7.68
C GLU A 263 22.20 1.71 6.99
N ASP A 264 21.70 0.77 7.80
CA ASP A 264 20.99 -0.42 7.36
C ASP A 264 19.49 -0.24 7.58
N ARG A 265 18.72 -0.61 6.55
CA ARG A 265 17.27 -0.50 6.53
C ARG A 265 16.66 -1.86 6.26
N ALA A 266 15.49 -2.09 6.85
CA ALA A 266 14.73 -3.30 6.64
C ALA A 266 13.32 -2.96 6.18
N VAL A 267 12.89 -3.64 5.13
CA VAL A 267 11.48 -3.73 4.77
C VAL A 267 10.90 -4.95 5.48
N VAL A 268 9.78 -4.77 6.17
CA VAL A 268 8.95 -5.89 6.65
C VAL A 268 7.50 -5.65 6.28
N THR A 269 6.76 -6.71 5.98
CA THR A 269 5.33 -6.64 5.71
C THR A 269 4.55 -7.29 6.85
N PHE A 270 3.30 -6.85 7.02
CA PHE A 270 2.35 -7.41 7.98
C PHE A 270 1.28 -8.16 7.21
N PRO A 271 1.10 -9.47 7.46
CA PRO A 271 0.00 -10.22 6.86
C PRO A 271 -1.35 -9.62 7.27
N ALA A 272 -2.28 -9.54 6.32
CA ALA A 272 -3.67 -9.31 6.66
C ALA A 272 -4.24 -10.53 7.38
N VAL A 273 -5.11 -10.32 8.37
CA VAL A 273 -5.68 -11.41 9.18
C VAL A 273 -7.17 -11.20 9.49
N ALA A 274 -7.88 -12.32 9.61
CA ALA A 274 -9.24 -12.40 10.13
C ALA A 274 -9.20 -12.30 11.66
N ARG A 275 -9.15 -11.08 12.21
CA ARG A 275 -8.97 -10.84 13.65
C ARG A 275 -10.10 -11.39 14.53
N SER A 276 -11.34 -11.31 14.06
CA SER A 276 -12.51 -11.83 14.77
C SER A 276 -13.51 -12.41 13.79
N VAL A 277 -14.16 -13.51 14.18
CA VAL A 277 -15.35 -14.05 13.51
C VAL A 277 -16.52 -13.81 14.45
N ASN A 278 -17.57 -13.17 13.96
CA ASN A 278 -18.72 -12.78 14.76
C ASN A 278 -20.00 -13.39 14.21
N VAL A 279 -20.81 -13.97 15.09
CA VAL A 279 -22.08 -14.62 14.73
C VAL A 279 -23.21 -13.95 15.50
N GLY A 280 -24.29 -13.63 14.81
CA GLY A 280 -25.49 -13.04 15.38
C GLY A 280 -26.54 -14.09 15.70
N SER A 281 -27.16 -13.99 16.86
CA SER A 281 -28.36 -14.74 17.23
C SER A 281 -29.62 -13.92 16.90
N SER A 282 -30.77 -14.59 16.84
CA SER A 282 -32.06 -13.89 16.74
C SER A 282 -32.37 -13.16 18.04
N GLU A 283 -32.45 -11.83 17.96
CA GLU A 283 -32.82 -10.96 19.07
C GLU A 283 -34.03 -10.09 18.70
N PRO A 284 -34.80 -9.55 19.65
CA PRO A 284 -35.90 -8.63 19.35
C PRO A 284 -35.45 -7.44 18.50
N GLY A 285 -36.25 -7.09 17.51
CA GLY A 285 -35.93 -5.99 16.61
C GLY A 285 -35.87 -4.63 17.30
N MET A 286 -35.02 -3.74 16.76
CA MET A 286 -34.78 -2.40 17.32
C MET A 286 -35.65 -1.31 16.67
N GLY A 287 -36.73 -1.68 15.97
CA GLY A 287 -37.60 -0.76 15.24
C GLY A 287 -39.02 -1.32 15.08
N LYS A 288 -39.96 -0.50 14.58
CA LYS A 288 -41.37 -0.88 14.47
C LYS A 288 -41.66 -1.96 13.42
N ASP A 289 -40.85 -2.00 12.36
CA ASP A 289 -41.14 -2.79 11.16
C ASP A 289 -40.35 -4.11 11.05
N VAL A 290 -39.50 -4.41 12.04
CA VAL A 290 -38.63 -5.59 12.03
C VAL A 290 -38.81 -6.34 13.35
N ALA A 291 -39.38 -7.54 13.30
CA ALA A 291 -39.69 -8.33 14.50
C ALA A 291 -38.44 -8.87 15.22
N THR A 292 -37.44 -9.29 14.44
CA THR A 292 -36.17 -9.80 14.98
C THR A 292 -34.98 -9.25 14.21
N THR A 293 -33.82 -9.16 14.85
CA THR A 293 -32.57 -8.75 14.21
C THR A 293 -31.42 -9.62 14.67
N GLY A 294 -30.44 -9.85 13.79
CA GLY A 294 -29.16 -10.47 14.10
C GLY A 294 -28.00 -9.48 14.03
N ILE A 295 -28.28 -8.17 14.12
CA ILE A 295 -27.24 -7.12 14.03
C ILE A 295 -26.28 -7.14 15.20
N ILE A 296 -26.70 -7.69 16.35
CA ILE A 296 -25.82 -7.93 17.49
C ILE A 296 -25.05 -9.22 17.22
N LYS A 297 -23.84 -9.08 16.69
CA LYS A 297 -22.91 -10.19 16.46
C LYS A 297 -21.90 -10.26 17.58
N ARG A 298 -21.58 -11.46 18.03
CA ARG A 298 -20.63 -11.71 19.12
C ARG A 298 -19.45 -12.53 18.59
N PRO A 299 -18.21 -12.24 19.02
CA PRO A 299 -17.05 -13.03 18.66
C PRO A 299 -17.21 -14.50 19.05
N VAL A 300 -16.73 -15.40 18.19
CA VAL A 300 -16.63 -16.84 18.47
C VAL A 300 -15.18 -17.30 18.35
N SER A 301 -14.78 -18.27 19.17
CA SER A 301 -13.44 -18.86 19.15
C SER A 301 -13.30 -20.03 18.17
N GLU A 302 -14.41 -20.75 17.95
CA GLU A 302 -14.42 -21.97 17.14
C GLU A 302 -14.47 -21.65 15.64
N PRO A 303 -13.90 -22.53 14.79
CA PRO A 303 -14.05 -22.43 13.34
C PRO A 303 -15.51 -22.37 12.92
N VAL A 304 -15.87 -21.41 12.08
CA VAL A 304 -17.23 -21.26 11.55
C VAL A 304 -17.28 -21.68 10.09
N GLN A 305 -18.22 -22.56 9.74
CA GLN A 305 -18.43 -22.96 8.35
C GLN A 305 -19.07 -21.82 7.55
N VAL A 306 -18.53 -21.58 6.36
CA VAL A 306 -19.01 -20.58 5.40
C VAL A 306 -19.37 -21.26 4.09
N ARG A 307 -20.59 -21.01 3.59
CA ARG A 307 -21.14 -21.60 2.37
C ARG A 307 -21.98 -20.58 1.60
N ALA A 308 -22.18 -20.82 0.30
CA ALA A 308 -23.10 -20.00 -0.47
C ALA A 308 -24.52 -20.12 0.11
N PRO A 309 -25.18 -19.01 0.51
CA PRO A 309 -26.53 -19.05 1.04
C PRO A 309 -27.59 -19.25 -0.05
N GLY A 310 -27.26 -19.05 -1.33
CA GLY A 310 -28.23 -19.01 -2.41
C GLY A 310 -28.91 -17.65 -2.54
N PRO A 311 -29.98 -17.54 -3.35
CA PRO A 311 -30.62 -16.27 -3.66
C PRO A 311 -31.20 -15.58 -2.41
N LYS A 312 -31.15 -14.24 -2.38
CA LYS A 312 -31.52 -13.40 -1.21
C LYS A 312 -32.86 -13.75 -0.56
N THR A 313 -33.89 -14.04 -1.35
CA THR A 313 -35.28 -14.22 -0.87
C THR A 313 -35.69 -15.68 -0.68
N THR A 314 -34.98 -16.64 -1.28
CA THR A 314 -35.36 -18.06 -1.29
C THR A 314 -34.30 -19.00 -0.73
N GLY A 315 -33.08 -18.51 -0.52
CA GLY A 315 -31.96 -19.25 0.04
C GLY A 315 -31.93 -19.25 1.57
N LEU A 316 -30.77 -19.59 2.11
CA LEU A 316 -30.43 -19.64 3.54
C LEU A 316 -30.15 -18.25 4.13
N HIS A 317 -30.12 -17.21 3.30
CA HIS A 317 -29.85 -15.80 3.61
C HIS A 317 -28.41 -15.51 4.10
N SER A 318 -27.90 -16.16 5.14
CA SER A 318 -26.53 -15.94 5.62
C SER A 318 -25.57 -17.01 5.11
N GLY A 319 -24.40 -16.59 4.64
CA GLY A 319 -23.34 -17.51 4.25
C GLY A 319 -22.58 -18.08 5.44
N VAL A 320 -22.71 -17.47 6.61
CA VAL A 320 -22.05 -17.88 7.86
C VAL A 320 -22.98 -18.80 8.64
N VAL A 321 -22.57 -20.05 8.85
CA VAL A 321 -23.41 -21.05 9.53
C VAL A 321 -23.65 -20.63 10.99
N GLY A 322 -24.92 -20.60 11.39
CA GLY A 322 -25.36 -20.17 12.72
C GLY A 322 -25.69 -18.68 12.84
N ASP A 323 -25.44 -17.89 11.78
CA ASP A 323 -25.72 -16.46 11.79
C ASP A 323 -27.17 -16.14 11.39
N HIS A 324 -27.83 -15.28 12.17
CA HIS A 324 -29.20 -14.84 11.93
C HIS A 324 -29.28 -13.54 11.12
N ILE A 325 -30.19 -13.51 10.14
CA ILE A 325 -30.57 -12.31 9.39
C ILE A 325 -32.07 -12.08 9.57
N GLY A 326 -32.43 -10.91 10.13
CA GLY A 326 -33.83 -10.58 10.45
C GLY A 326 -34.64 -10.08 9.26
N ASP A 327 -34.10 -9.12 8.50
CA ASP A 327 -34.74 -8.60 7.28
C ASP A 327 -34.11 -9.23 6.04
N THR A 328 -34.71 -10.33 5.59
CA THR A 328 -34.25 -11.11 4.43
C THR A 328 -34.72 -10.54 3.09
N ARG A 329 -35.53 -9.46 3.10
CA ARG A 329 -35.92 -8.75 1.88
C ARG A 329 -34.75 -7.91 1.36
N HIS A 330 -34.02 -7.26 2.27
CA HIS A 330 -32.93 -6.35 1.90
C HIS A 330 -31.55 -6.95 2.17
N HIS A 331 -31.41 -7.86 3.14
CA HIS A 331 -30.13 -8.41 3.56
C HIS A 331 -29.95 -9.89 3.22
N GLY A 332 -28.69 -10.30 3.08
CA GLY A 332 -28.30 -11.68 2.80
C GLY A 332 -28.36 -12.05 1.32
N GLY A 333 -28.32 -13.35 1.05
CA GLY A 333 -28.15 -13.92 -0.28
C GLY A 333 -26.70 -13.94 -0.73
N ASP A 334 -26.45 -14.52 -1.90
CA ASP A 334 -25.10 -14.77 -2.40
C ASP A 334 -24.22 -13.52 -2.41
N ASP A 335 -24.76 -12.37 -2.78
CA ASP A 335 -24.00 -11.11 -2.87
C ASP A 335 -23.70 -10.44 -1.52
N GLN A 336 -24.33 -10.90 -0.44
CA GLN A 336 -24.15 -10.40 0.92
C GLN A 336 -23.96 -11.55 1.91
N ALA A 337 -23.26 -12.61 1.47
CA ALA A 337 -23.11 -13.84 2.23
C ALA A 337 -22.28 -13.66 3.51
N VAL A 338 -21.26 -12.80 3.46
CA VAL A 338 -20.41 -12.43 4.59
C VAL A 338 -20.21 -10.91 4.59
N TYR A 339 -20.34 -10.26 5.75
CA TYR A 339 -19.98 -8.85 5.91
C TYR A 339 -18.67 -8.70 6.68
N ALA A 340 -17.71 -7.96 6.11
CA ALA A 340 -16.40 -7.67 6.70
C ALA A 340 -16.23 -6.19 7.07
N TYR A 341 -15.55 -5.93 8.19
CA TYR A 341 -15.23 -4.57 8.67
C TYR A 341 -13.80 -4.50 9.25
N GLY A 342 -13.08 -3.41 8.99
CA GLY A 342 -11.66 -3.30 9.33
C GLY A 342 -11.44 -2.82 10.76
N ALA A 343 -10.46 -3.40 11.46
CA ALA A 343 -10.02 -2.93 12.77
C ALA A 343 -9.50 -1.48 12.73
N GLU A 344 -9.00 -1.06 11.58
CA GLU A 344 -8.56 0.28 11.26
C GLU A 344 -9.75 1.26 11.22
N ASP A 345 -10.87 0.87 10.61
CA ASP A 345 -12.11 1.65 10.62
C ASP A 345 -12.70 1.71 12.03
N TYR A 346 -12.62 0.61 12.79
CA TYR A 346 -12.96 0.61 14.22
C TYR A 346 -12.16 1.65 15.00
N ALA A 347 -10.85 1.74 14.77
CA ALA A 347 -9.98 2.67 15.48
C ALA A 347 -10.30 4.12 15.11
N TRP A 348 -10.64 4.38 13.84
CA TRP A 348 -11.10 5.69 13.39
C TRP A 348 -12.43 6.07 14.06
N TRP A 349 -13.45 5.21 13.99
CA TRP A 349 -14.75 5.48 14.60
C TRP A 349 -14.69 5.60 16.12
N SER A 350 -13.82 4.84 16.79
CA SER A 350 -13.67 4.94 18.25
C SER A 350 -13.12 6.31 18.65
N ALA A 351 -12.22 6.89 17.85
CA ALA A 351 -11.73 8.24 18.04
C ALA A 351 -12.84 9.28 17.77
N GLU A 352 -13.56 9.15 16.65
CA GLU A 352 -14.65 10.06 16.26
C GLU A 352 -15.84 10.06 17.22
N LEU A 353 -16.08 8.94 17.92
CA LEU A 353 -17.16 8.79 18.88
C LEU A 353 -16.71 8.94 20.34
N GLY A 354 -15.39 9.03 20.59
CA GLY A 354 -14.84 9.12 21.94
C GLY A 354 -15.14 7.90 22.83
N ARG A 355 -15.32 6.71 22.23
CA ARG A 355 -15.60 5.46 22.95
C ARG A 355 -15.07 4.24 22.21
N ASP A 356 -14.71 3.20 22.95
CA ASP A 356 -14.27 1.94 22.36
C ASP A 356 -15.44 1.17 21.74
N LEU A 357 -15.20 0.63 20.55
CA LEU A 357 -16.17 -0.16 19.79
C LEU A 357 -15.68 -1.61 19.68
N PRO A 358 -16.42 -2.60 20.23
CA PRO A 358 -16.03 -4.01 20.16
C PRO A 358 -16.33 -4.62 18.78
N PRO A 359 -15.60 -5.68 18.37
CA PRO A 359 -15.95 -6.49 17.20
C PRO A 359 -17.42 -6.93 17.19
N GLY A 360 -18.02 -6.96 16.01
CA GLY A 360 -19.45 -7.22 15.79
C GLY A 360 -20.36 -5.99 15.98
N MET A 361 -19.84 -4.84 16.45
CA MET A 361 -20.64 -3.63 16.66
C MET A 361 -21.28 -3.11 15.37
N PHE A 362 -20.59 -3.25 14.24
CA PHE A 362 -21.10 -2.84 12.93
C PHE A 362 -22.01 -3.92 12.31
N GLY A 363 -22.24 -5.04 13.02
CA GLY A 363 -23.01 -6.18 12.53
C GLY A 363 -22.26 -6.99 11.48
N GLU A 364 -20.93 -6.89 11.47
CA GLU A 364 -20.05 -7.65 10.58
C GLU A 364 -19.80 -9.06 11.10
N ASN A 365 -19.74 -10.02 10.18
CA ASN A 365 -19.35 -11.39 10.49
C ASN A 365 -17.84 -11.54 10.64
N LEU A 366 -17.07 -10.65 10.04
CA LEU A 366 -15.61 -10.73 9.97
C LEU A 366 -14.98 -9.39 10.30
N THR A 367 -14.21 -9.33 11.37
CA THR A 367 -13.35 -8.18 11.65
C THR A 367 -11.96 -8.48 11.10
N THR A 368 -11.48 -7.70 10.14
CA THR A 368 -10.14 -7.86 9.53
C THR A 368 -9.13 -6.89 10.12
N SER A 369 -7.84 -7.12 9.88
CA SER A 369 -6.79 -6.12 10.06
C SER A 369 -5.70 -6.29 9.02
N GLY A 370 -5.01 -5.21 8.65
CA GLY A 370 -3.96 -5.19 7.63
C GLY A 370 -4.46 -5.27 6.18
N LEU A 371 -5.79 -5.21 5.98
CA LEU A 371 -6.43 -5.28 4.67
C LEU A 371 -7.22 -4.00 4.41
N ASP A 372 -6.93 -3.32 3.30
CA ASP A 372 -7.73 -2.19 2.84
C ASP A 372 -9.04 -2.69 2.22
N LEU A 373 -10.12 -2.68 3.01
CA LEU A 373 -11.42 -3.17 2.57
C LEU A 373 -12.07 -2.27 1.52
N VAL A 374 -11.98 -0.95 1.70
CA VAL A 374 -12.67 0.01 0.83
C VAL A 374 -11.86 0.36 -0.42
N GLY A 375 -10.53 0.22 -0.36
CA GLY A 375 -9.66 0.21 -1.54
C GLY A 375 -9.67 -1.10 -2.32
N GLY A 376 -10.30 -2.16 -1.79
CA GLY A 376 -10.51 -3.42 -2.52
C GLY A 376 -11.30 -3.21 -3.81
N VAL A 377 -10.91 -3.89 -4.88
CA VAL A 377 -11.58 -3.81 -6.19
C VAL A 377 -12.85 -4.67 -6.18
N ILE A 378 -13.95 -4.19 -6.75
CA ILE A 378 -15.14 -5.02 -6.94
C ILE A 378 -14.76 -6.28 -7.72
N GLY A 379 -15.17 -7.46 -7.25
CA GLY A 379 -14.81 -8.73 -7.85
C GLY A 379 -13.45 -9.30 -7.40
N GLU A 380 -12.67 -8.57 -6.59
CA GLU A 380 -11.44 -9.07 -5.98
C GLU A 380 -11.71 -10.31 -5.12
N LYS A 381 -10.84 -11.32 -5.22
CA LYS A 381 -10.98 -12.58 -4.48
C LYS A 381 -9.95 -12.68 -3.38
N TRP A 382 -10.42 -13.01 -2.19
CA TRP A 382 -9.63 -13.14 -0.97
C TRP A 382 -9.67 -14.58 -0.49
N ARG A 383 -8.50 -15.18 -0.29
CA ARG A 383 -8.35 -16.48 0.34
C ARG A 383 -8.10 -16.31 1.82
N PHE A 384 -8.83 -17.07 2.62
CA PHE A 384 -8.70 -17.15 4.07
C PHE A 384 -8.13 -18.52 4.44
N GLY A 385 -7.05 -18.51 5.24
CA GLY A 385 -6.37 -19.74 5.64
C GLY A 385 -6.00 -20.60 4.42
N SER A 386 -6.34 -21.88 4.48
CA SER A 386 -5.96 -22.86 3.44
C SER A 386 -7.01 -23.10 2.34
N GLY A 387 -8.25 -22.59 2.45
CA GLY A 387 -9.33 -23.08 1.58
C GLY A 387 -10.49 -22.15 1.26
N LEU A 388 -10.96 -21.33 2.19
CA LEU A 388 -12.11 -20.45 1.96
C LEU A 388 -11.72 -19.33 0.99
N VAL A 389 -12.52 -19.13 -0.06
CA VAL A 389 -12.34 -18.01 -1.01
C VAL A 389 -13.63 -17.20 -1.09
N LEU A 390 -13.52 -15.92 -0.76
CA LEU A 390 -14.60 -14.95 -0.82
C LEU A 390 -14.31 -13.89 -1.87
N GLN A 391 -15.33 -13.34 -2.51
CA GLN A 391 -15.20 -12.30 -3.53
C GLN A 391 -15.91 -11.02 -3.09
N VAL A 392 -15.24 -9.88 -3.24
CA VAL A 392 -15.78 -8.54 -2.96
C VAL A 392 -16.95 -8.24 -3.90
N THR A 393 -18.08 -7.81 -3.33
CA THR A 393 -19.29 -7.48 -4.12
C THR A 393 -19.62 -6.01 -4.09
N PHE A 394 -19.80 -5.42 -2.91
CA PHE A 394 -20.14 -4.00 -2.72
C PHE A 394 -19.96 -3.55 -1.27
N GLY A 395 -20.08 -2.25 -1.03
CA GLY A 395 -20.09 -1.66 0.31
C GLY A 395 -21.42 -1.82 1.04
N ARG A 396 -21.40 -1.70 2.37
CA ARG A 396 -22.63 -1.65 3.16
C ARG A 396 -23.37 -0.35 2.93
N ILE A 397 -24.62 -0.47 2.49
CA ILE A 397 -25.61 0.60 2.54
C ILE A 397 -26.23 0.62 3.95
N PRO A 398 -26.13 1.73 4.71
CA PRO A 398 -26.58 1.77 6.10
C PRO A 398 -28.12 1.79 6.20
N CYS A 399 -28.70 1.06 7.16
CA CYS A 399 -30.16 0.91 7.36
C CYS A 399 -30.63 1.34 8.75
N LEU A 400 -31.95 1.47 8.97
CA LEU A 400 -32.51 1.96 10.25
C LEU A 400 -32.12 1.09 11.45
N THR A 401 -32.06 -0.23 11.28
CA THR A 401 -31.57 -1.15 12.33
C THR A 401 -30.14 -0.79 12.76
N PHE A 402 -29.28 -0.42 11.82
CA PHE A 402 -27.91 0.01 12.10
C PHE A 402 -27.85 1.36 12.81
N GLN A 403 -28.68 2.31 12.38
CA GLN A 403 -28.87 3.59 13.05
C GLN A 403 -29.27 3.41 14.53
N ASN A 404 -30.21 2.51 14.80
CA ASN A 404 -30.69 2.27 16.17
C ASN A 404 -29.64 1.52 17.00
N ARG A 405 -28.91 0.56 16.39
CA ARG A 405 -27.80 -0.15 17.04
C ARG A 405 -26.70 0.79 17.50
N MET A 406 -26.30 1.74 16.66
CA MET A 406 -25.21 2.66 17.00
C MET A 406 -25.62 3.70 18.03
N GLY A 407 -26.90 4.09 18.06
CA GLY A 407 -27.42 5.07 19.02
C GLY A 407 -26.89 6.49 18.79
N GLU A 408 -26.32 6.76 17.61
CA GLU A 408 -25.67 8.04 17.26
C GLU A 408 -26.60 8.91 16.42
N ARG A 409 -26.66 10.21 16.70
CA ARG A 409 -27.50 11.12 15.90
C ARG A 409 -27.01 11.18 14.44
N HIS A 410 -27.96 11.09 13.49
CA HIS A 410 -27.69 11.12 12.04
C HIS A 410 -26.65 10.10 11.56
N TRP A 411 -26.59 8.93 12.21
CA TRP A 411 -25.60 7.90 11.93
C TRP A 411 -25.57 7.48 10.47
N LEU A 412 -26.72 7.28 9.83
CA LEU A 412 -26.77 6.88 8.40
C LEU A 412 -25.99 7.85 7.51
N LYS A 413 -26.18 9.17 7.74
CA LYS A 413 -25.51 10.23 6.97
C LYS A 413 -24.01 10.26 7.30
N ARG A 414 -23.64 10.18 8.58
CA ARG A 414 -22.23 10.17 9.01
C ARG A 414 -21.47 8.99 8.42
N PHE A 415 -22.07 7.80 8.47
CA PHE A 415 -21.48 6.58 7.94
C PHE A 415 -21.33 6.64 6.42
N ALA A 416 -22.35 7.12 5.69
CA ALA A 416 -22.28 7.29 4.24
C ALA A 416 -21.18 8.29 3.83
N LEU A 417 -21.12 9.46 4.50
CA LEU A 417 -20.11 10.48 4.22
C LEU A 417 -18.68 10.03 4.54
N ALA A 418 -18.50 9.21 5.58
CA ALA A 418 -17.18 8.68 5.93
C ALA A 418 -16.65 7.70 4.88
N ASN A 419 -17.53 7.09 4.07
CA ASN A 419 -17.20 6.08 3.04
C ASN A 419 -16.28 4.94 3.56
N ARG A 420 -16.43 4.60 4.85
CA ARG A 420 -15.78 3.47 5.54
C ARG A 420 -16.78 2.33 5.69
N THR A 421 -17.26 1.82 4.58
CA THR A 421 -18.46 0.98 4.53
C THR A 421 -18.21 -0.48 4.92
N GLY A 422 -16.95 -0.91 5.00
CA GLY A 422 -16.58 -2.32 4.96
C GLY A 422 -16.97 -2.97 3.63
N ALA A 423 -16.91 -4.30 3.58
CA ALA A 423 -17.13 -5.07 2.36
C ALA A 423 -18.14 -6.19 2.56
N TYR A 424 -19.16 -6.26 1.71
CA TYR A 424 -19.91 -7.50 1.51
C TYR A 424 -19.13 -8.42 0.57
N LEU A 425 -19.18 -9.71 0.88
CA LEU A 425 -18.46 -10.75 0.17
C LEU A 425 -19.40 -11.88 -0.21
N ARG A 426 -19.24 -12.41 -1.43
CA ARG A 426 -19.87 -13.66 -1.88
C ARG A 426 -18.92 -14.85 -1.73
N VAL A 427 -19.48 -16.04 -1.56
CA VAL A 427 -18.68 -17.28 -1.44
C VAL A 427 -18.34 -17.82 -2.82
N VAL A 428 -17.03 -17.93 -3.12
CA VAL A 428 -16.52 -18.56 -4.35
C VAL A 428 -16.19 -20.01 -4.09
N THR A 429 -15.41 -20.26 -3.02
CA THR A 429 -15.07 -21.60 -2.55
C THR A 429 -15.48 -21.69 -1.08
N PRO A 430 -16.40 -22.60 -0.69
CA PRO A 430 -16.82 -22.76 0.70
C PRO A 430 -15.68 -23.31 1.57
N GLY A 431 -15.77 -23.10 2.88
CA GLY A 431 -14.76 -23.56 3.83
C GLY A 431 -15.00 -23.07 5.24
N ALA A 432 -14.09 -23.40 6.15
CA ALA A 432 -14.09 -22.86 7.51
C ALA A 432 -13.37 -21.50 7.54
N LEU A 433 -13.89 -20.59 8.35
CA LEU A 433 -13.24 -19.34 8.74
C LEU A 433 -12.82 -19.45 10.20
N VAL A 434 -11.54 -19.22 10.48
CA VAL A 434 -10.96 -19.30 11.83
C VAL A 434 -10.41 -17.92 12.23
N PRO A 435 -10.68 -17.44 13.46
CA PRO A 435 -9.98 -16.26 13.99
C PRO A 435 -8.45 -16.45 13.91
N GLY A 436 -7.77 -15.46 13.35
CA GLY A 436 -6.33 -15.48 13.08
C GLY A 436 -5.95 -15.97 11.68
N ASP A 437 -6.90 -16.44 10.86
CA ASP A 437 -6.62 -16.84 9.48
C ASP A 437 -5.97 -15.70 8.70
N ARG A 438 -4.85 -15.99 8.02
CA ARG A 438 -4.24 -15.05 7.07
C ARG A 438 -5.18 -14.83 5.89
N ILE A 439 -5.20 -13.59 5.42
CA ILE A 439 -5.97 -13.16 4.26
C ILE A 439 -4.99 -12.83 3.12
N THR A 440 -5.19 -13.46 1.97
CA THR A 440 -4.38 -13.21 0.77
C THR A 440 -5.29 -12.81 -0.37
N VAL A 441 -4.97 -11.72 -1.07
CA VAL A 441 -5.61 -11.38 -2.34
C VAL A 441 -5.08 -12.31 -3.43
N VAL A 442 -5.97 -13.07 -4.06
CA VAL A 442 -5.58 -14.14 -5.02
C VAL A 442 -5.98 -13.84 -6.45
N ASP A 443 -6.87 -12.88 -6.65
CA ASP A 443 -7.31 -12.40 -7.95
C ASP A 443 -7.81 -10.96 -7.77
N ARG A 444 -7.41 -10.06 -8.66
CA ARG A 444 -7.83 -8.66 -8.66
C ARG A 444 -8.20 -8.25 -10.08
N PRO A 445 -9.47 -7.91 -10.34
CA PRO A 445 -9.90 -7.47 -11.66
C PRO A 445 -9.17 -6.21 -12.15
N ALA A 446 -8.89 -6.17 -13.45
CA ALA A 446 -8.12 -5.09 -14.09
C ALA A 446 -8.89 -3.76 -14.21
N HIS A 447 -10.23 -3.78 -14.11
CA HIS A 447 -11.04 -2.56 -14.23
C HIS A 447 -10.80 -1.57 -13.08
N GLY A 448 -10.18 -1.97 -11.97
CA GLY A 448 -9.69 -1.09 -10.90
C GLY A 448 -10.77 -0.32 -10.14
N LEU A 449 -12.05 -0.68 -10.32
CA LEU A 449 -13.18 -0.02 -9.67
C LEU A 449 -13.21 -0.42 -8.19
N THR A 450 -12.79 0.49 -7.31
CA THR A 450 -12.73 0.22 -5.86
C THR A 450 -14.09 0.29 -5.21
N LEU A 451 -14.24 -0.33 -4.05
CA LEU A 451 -15.46 -0.30 -3.27
C LEU A 451 -15.82 1.14 -2.84
N ALA A 452 -14.85 1.93 -2.38
CA ALA A 452 -15.03 3.34 -2.03
C ALA A 452 -15.51 4.17 -3.23
N GLU A 453 -14.90 3.99 -4.41
CA GLU A 453 -15.33 4.66 -5.65
C GLU A 453 -16.76 4.25 -6.03
N SER A 454 -17.05 2.95 -5.95
CA SER A 454 -18.35 2.40 -6.34
C SER A 454 -19.47 2.91 -5.45
N TYR A 455 -19.22 2.98 -4.14
CA TYR A 455 -20.16 3.48 -3.15
C TYR A 455 -20.41 4.99 -3.33
N GLU A 456 -19.36 5.78 -3.55
CA GLU A 456 -19.46 7.22 -3.82
C GLU A 456 -20.32 7.49 -5.06
N ILE A 457 -20.03 6.80 -6.17
CA ILE A 457 -20.80 6.96 -7.42
C ILE A 457 -22.28 6.64 -7.19
N TYR A 458 -22.55 5.49 -6.58
CA TYR A 458 -23.92 5.02 -6.37
C TYR A 458 -24.72 5.95 -5.43
N MET A 459 -24.09 6.49 -4.39
CA MET A 459 -24.76 7.31 -3.38
C MET A 459 -24.84 8.80 -3.75
N HIS A 460 -23.85 9.32 -4.45
CA HIS A 460 -23.60 10.76 -4.50
C HIS A 460 -23.30 11.31 -5.90
N ASP A 461 -22.87 10.49 -6.87
CA ASP A 461 -22.44 10.96 -8.19
C ASP A 461 -23.15 10.26 -9.36
N ARG A 462 -24.33 10.78 -9.70
CA ARG A 462 -25.12 10.30 -10.85
C ARG A 462 -24.42 10.50 -12.19
N ALA A 463 -23.54 11.48 -12.33
CA ALA A 463 -22.87 11.75 -13.61
C ALA A 463 -21.88 10.64 -13.96
N ARG A 464 -21.31 9.97 -12.95
CA ARG A 464 -20.40 8.83 -13.10
C ARG A 464 -21.08 7.47 -13.08
N MET A 465 -22.40 7.40 -13.03
CA MET A 465 -23.13 6.13 -12.83
C MET A 465 -22.78 5.04 -13.87
N ALA A 466 -22.47 5.40 -15.11
CA ALA A 466 -22.05 4.47 -16.15
C ALA A 466 -20.75 3.70 -15.81
N ARG A 467 -19.85 4.31 -15.03
CA ARG A 467 -18.59 3.70 -14.56
C ARG A 467 -18.83 2.43 -13.74
N LEU A 468 -19.96 2.32 -13.05
CA LEU A 468 -20.31 1.11 -12.29
C LEU A 468 -20.49 -0.10 -13.21
N LEU A 469 -20.91 0.09 -14.46
CA LEU A 469 -21.15 -1.02 -15.40
C LEU A 469 -19.86 -1.66 -15.93
N ASP A 470 -18.69 -1.08 -15.65
CA ASP A 470 -17.39 -1.68 -15.97
C ASP A 470 -17.04 -2.87 -15.07
N ALA A 471 -17.75 -3.03 -13.94
CA ALA A 471 -17.57 -4.13 -12.99
C ALA A 471 -18.76 -5.11 -13.06
N PRO A 472 -18.72 -6.13 -13.94
CA PRO A 472 -19.81 -7.10 -14.06
C PRO A 472 -20.03 -7.95 -12.79
N GLU A 473 -19.06 -7.96 -11.87
CA GLU A 473 -19.13 -8.68 -10.59
C GLU A 473 -20.02 -8.00 -9.55
N LEU A 474 -20.46 -6.76 -9.79
CA LEU A 474 -21.44 -6.08 -8.94
C LEU A 474 -22.71 -6.93 -8.77
N PRO A 475 -23.47 -6.75 -7.67
CA PRO A 475 -24.75 -7.43 -7.49
C PRO A 475 -25.69 -7.21 -8.68
N PRO A 476 -26.33 -8.25 -9.26
CA PRO A 476 -27.19 -8.08 -10.43
C PRO A 476 -28.35 -7.10 -10.21
N SER A 477 -28.88 -7.04 -8.99
CA SER A 477 -29.90 -6.06 -8.60
C SER A 477 -29.38 -4.61 -8.70
N LEU A 478 -28.15 -4.37 -8.24
CA LEU A 478 -27.52 -3.05 -8.33
C LEU A 478 -27.25 -2.67 -9.79
N ILE A 479 -26.79 -3.62 -10.62
CA ILE A 479 -26.62 -3.39 -12.07
C ILE A 479 -27.95 -3.01 -12.73
N ALA A 480 -29.04 -3.69 -12.37
CA ALA A 480 -30.37 -3.37 -12.89
C ALA A 480 -30.83 -1.96 -12.47
N ASP A 481 -30.67 -1.61 -11.19
CA ASP A 481 -30.98 -0.28 -10.68
C ASP A 481 -30.17 0.81 -11.39
N VAL A 482 -28.86 0.58 -11.60
CA VAL A 482 -27.96 1.49 -12.33
C VAL A 482 -28.46 1.72 -13.76
N ARG A 483 -28.84 0.66 -14.47
CA ARG A 483 -29.38 0.75 -15.83
C ARG A 483 -30.70 1.52 -15.87
N GLU A 484 -31.58 1.30 -14.91
CA GLU A 484 -32.84 2.04 -14.80
C GLU A 484 -32.60 3.54 -14.54
N GLN A 485 -31.64 3.87 -13.66
CA GLN A 485 -31.29 5.26 -13.39
C GLN A 485 -30.67 5.95 -14.60
N LEU A 486 -29.78 5.27 -15.33
CA LEU A 486 -29.19 5.80 -16.57
C LEU A 486 -30.25 6.03 -17.66
N ALA A 487 -31.23 5.11 -17.78
CA ALA A 487 -32.33 5.28 -18.74
C ALA A 487 -33.22 6.49 -18.43
N LYS A 488 -33.28 6.95 -17.17
CA LYS A 488 -34.00 8.17 -16.77
C LYS A 488 -33.21 9.46 -17.01
N LEU A 489 -31.90 9.36 -17.26
CA LEU A 489 -31.02 10.50 -17.52
C LEU A 489 -30.87 10.82 -19.03
N GLY A 490 -31.33 9.92 -19.90
CA GLY A 490 -31.30 10.03 -21.36
C GLY A 490 -32.62 10.50 -21.95
#